data_AF-A0A518HXP6-F1
#
_entry.id   AF-A0A518HXP6-F1
#
_cell.length_a   1.000
_cell.length_b   1.000
_cell.length_c   1.000
_cell.angle_alpha   90.00
_cell.angle_beta   90.00
_cell.angle_gamma   90.00
#
_symmetry.space_group_name_H-M   'P 1'
#
loop_
_entity.id
_entity.type
_entity.pdbx_description
1 polymer ?
#
loop_
_entity_poly.entity_id
_entity_poly.type
_entity_poly.pdbx_seq_one_letter_code
_entity_poly.pdbx_strand_id
1 'polypeptide(L)'
;MNTGGADVPGVSPTEQLHACDWKQCEEDHKKKIDYPGNGKVDRSSNYSNQWGEHEPWVMSGNAGNTGKRAELADYRKETKSARYAVNAAAMTDPNYHTQKHHLISVNLFGKVSDLAHDAELIGYDANHINNGSCFPSYAYDIFRHDMQCHRGSHPNAVYNDHIMPILLNLEKKCITYCQRDSNCDTSPQQGLIQNLNAISAVCFTKLLYWEWFLRSKEKALRERKESFERQNLAVPT
;
A
#
# COMPACT_ATOMS: atom_id res chain seq x y z
N MET A 1 41.21 -12.46 -69.17
CA MET A 1 41.64 -11.60 -68.04
C MET A 1 40.50 -11.62 -67.04
N ASN A 2 40.79 -12.16 -65.86
CA ASN A 2 39.84 -12.39 -64.78
C ASN A 2 40.07 -11.26 -63.76
N THR A 3 39.15 -10.32 -63.63
CA THR A 3 39.22 -9.28 -62.59
C THR A 3 38.21 -9.63 -61.52
N GLY A 4 38.68 -10.39 -60.53
CA GLY A 4 37.95 -10.65 -59.29
C GLY A 4 37.68 -9.33 -58.58
N GLY A 5 36.40 -9.00 -58.45
CA GLY A 5 35.94 -8.01 -57.48
C GLY A 5 36.13 -8.59 -56.09
N ALA A 6 36.97 -7.93 -55.29
CA ALA A 6 37.11 -8.25 -53.88
C ALA A 6 35.81 -7.87 -53.16
N ASP A 7 35.16 -8.87 -52.56
CA ASP A 7 34.12 -8.66 -51.57
C ASP A 7 34.72 -7.85 -50.41
N VAL A 8 34.23 -6.62 -50.25
CA VAL A 8 34.50 -5.80 -49.07
C VAL A 8 33.79 -6.48 -47.89
N PRO A 9 34.49 -6.79 -46.78
CA PRO A 9 33.85 -7.39 -45.61
C PRO A 9 32.75 -6.47 -45.13
N GLY A 10 31.51 -6.96 -45.15
CA GLY A 10 30.36 -6.26 -44.61
C GLY A 10 30.64 -5.89 -43.16
N VAL A 11 30.66 -4.60 -42.88
CA VAL A 11 30.63 -4.07 -41.52
C VAL A 11 29.35 -4.62 -40.89
N SER A 12 29.48 -5.57 -39.98
CA SER A 12 28.37 -6.05 -39.17
C SER A 12 27.64 -4.83 -38.61
N PRO A 13 26.30 -4.75 -38.71
CA PRO A 13 25.55 -3.63 -38.14
C PRO A 13 25.99 -3.46 -36.69
N THR A 14 26.47 -2.27 -36.34
CA THR A 14 26.72 -1.91 -34.94
C THR A 14 25.44 -2.19 -34.18
N GLU A 15 25.47 -3.19 -33.31
CA GLU A 15 24.32 -3.65 -32.54
C GLU A 15 23.77 -2.44 -31.76
N GLN A 16 22.58 -1.98 -32.11
CA GLN A 16 21.99 -0.79 -31.49
C GLN A 16 21.62 -1.15 -30.04
N LEU A 17 22.22 -0.45 -29.09
CA LEU A 17 21.93 -0.59 -27.67
C LEU A 17 20.79 0.36 -27.26
N HIS A 18 20.00 -0.06 -26.29
CA HIS A 18 18.83 0.64 -25.77
C HIS A 18 18.99 0.88 -24.27
N ALA A 19 18.85 2.13 -23.84
CA ALA A 19 18.89 2.49 -22.42
C ALA A 19 17.78 1.78 -21.63
N CYS A 20 18.11 1.35 -20.42
CA CYS A 20 17.14 0.80 -19.48
C CYS A 20 16.37 1.93 -18.76
N ASP A 21 15.05 1.84 -18.72
CA ASP A 21 14.23 2.81 -17.96
C ASP A 21 14.24 2.51 -16.45
N TRP A 22 14.70 1.32 -16.05
CA TRP A 22 14.82 0.88 -14.67
C TRP A 22 15.91 1.69 -13.94
N LYS A 23 15.56 2.39 -12.86
CA LYS A 23 16.39 3.46 -12.30
C LYS A 23 17.74 3.04 -11.77
N GLN A 24 17.85 1.84 -11.19
CA GLN A 24 19.14 1.34 -10.71
C GLN A 24 19.94 0.60 -11.79
N CYS A 25 19.41 0.45 -13.02
CA CYS A 25 20.13 -0.14 -14.13
C CYS A 25 20.86 0.94 -14.92
N GLU A 26 22.19 0.89 -14.93
CA GLU A 26 23.05 1.79 -15.70
C GLU A 26 23.52 1.17 -17.03
N GLU A 27 23.11 -0.07 -17.32
CA GLU A 27 23.52 -0.81 -18.52
C GLU A 27 22.53 -0.60 -19.67
N ASP A 28 23.06 -0.50 -20.89
CA ASP A 28 22.23 -0.56 -22.09
C ASP A 28 21.97 -2.01 -22.51
N HIS A 29 20.76 -2.28 -22.99
CA HIS A 29 20.32 -3.59 -23.43
C HIS A 29 20.32 -3.72 -24.96
N LYS A 30 20.60 -4.92 -25.45
CA LYS A 30 20.55 -5.26 -26.89
C LYS A 30 19.14 -5.16 -27.50
N LYS A 31 18.11 -5.19 -26.65
CA LYS A 31 16.72 -5.03 -27.04
C LYS A 31 16.08 -3.99 -26.14
N LYS A 32 15.11 -3.26 -26.69
CA LYS A 32 14.26 -2.41 -25.89
C LYS A 32 13.35 -3.29 -25.00
N ILE A 33 13.24 -2.94 -23.73
CA ILE A 33 12.31 -3.60 -22.80
C ILE A 33 10.90 -3.06 -23.05
N ASP A 34 9.94 -3.97 -23.22
CA ASP A 34 8.53 -3.62 -23.37
C ASP A 34 7.83 -3.73 -22.01
N TYR A 35 7.60 -2.58 -21.39
CA TYR A 35 6.92 -2.50 -20.10
C TYR A 35 5.39 -2.62 -20.24
N PRO A 36 4.71 -3.28 -19.29
CA PRO A 36 3.24 -3.29 -19.23
C PRO A 36 2.68 -1.87 -19.27
N GLY A 37 1.60 -1.67 -20.04
CA GLY A 37 0.96 -0.34 -20.15
C GLY A 37 1.87 0.78 -20.68
N ASN A 38 2.98 0.43 -21.36
CA ASN A 38 4.05 1.36 -21.75
C ASN A 38 4.71 2.07 -20.54
N GLY A 39 4.94 1.33 -19.45
CA GLY A 39 5.58 1.86 -18.25
C GLY A 39 4.68 2.78 -17.44
N LYS A 40 3.36 2.66 -17.61
CA LYS A 40 2.36 3.46 -16.92
C LYS A 40 1.36 2.56 -16.23
N VAL A 41 0.99 2.96 -15.02
CA VAL A 41 -0.08 2.32 -14.26
C VAL A 41 -1.41 2.62 -14.93
N ASP A 42 -2.15 1.56 -15.30
CA ASP A 42 -3.56 1.68 -15.65
C ASP A 42 -4.36 1.95 -14.38
N ARG A 43 -4.56 3.24 -14.09
CA ARG A 43 -5.38 3.69 -12.98
C ARG A 43 -6.84 3.53 -13.38
N SER A 44 -7.36 2.31 -13.28
CA SER A 44 -8.81 2.13 -13.23
C SER A 44 -9.29 2.88 -11.97
N SER A 45 -9.95 4.02 -12.17
CA SER A 45 -10.44 4.91 -11.10
C SER A 45 -11.42 4.24 -10.10
N ASN A 46 -11.68 2.95 -10.30
CA ASN A 46 -12.67 2.14 -9.63
C ASN A 46 -12.13 1.50 -8.35
N TYR A 47 -10.82 1.52 -8.06
CA TYR A 47 -10.31 0.93 -6.80
C TYR A 47 -10.95 1.60 -5.58
N SER A 48 -11.18 2.91 -5.64
CA SER A 48 -11.90 3.62 -4.58
C SER A 48 -13.33 3.10 -4.38
N ASN A 49 -13.98 2.61 -5.43
CA ASN A 49 -15.28 1.95 -5.35
C ASN A 49 -15.15 0.50 -4.90
N GLN A 50 -14.11 -0.23 -5.33
CA GLN A 50 -13.79 -1.61 -4.92
C GLN A 50 -13.26 -1.72 -3.48
N TRP A 51 -12.80 -0.60 -2.90
CA TRP A 51 -12.54 -0.50 -1.46
C TRP A 51 -13.86 -0.60 -0.64
N GLY A 52 -15.05 -0.64 -1.29
CA GLY A 52 -16.32 -1.19 -0.76
C GLY A 52 -16.82 -2.29 -1.73
N GLU A 53 -17.51 -3.36 -1.38
CA GLU A 53 -18.42 -3.75 -0.29
C GLU A 53 -17.73 -4.64 0.75
N HIS A 54 -16.43 -4.49 0.87
CA HIS A 54 -15.60 -5.22 1.80
C HIS A 54 -15.70 -4.58 3.21
N GLU A 55 -16.90 -4.51 3.78
CA GLU A 55 -17.13 -4.39 5.23
C GLU A 55 -18.03 -5.60 5.60
N PRO A 56 -17.52 -6.66 6.27
CA PRO A 56 -17.03 -6.63 7.66
C PRO A 56 -15.91 -7.67 7.92
N TRP A 57 -14.64 -7.28 7.93
CA TRP A 57 -13.58 -8.29 7.74
C TRP A 57 -13.25 -9.12 8.97
N VAL A 58 -13.72 -10.35 8.85
CA VAL A 58 -13.38 -11.58 9.55
C VAL A 58 -14.06 -11.75 10.90
N MET A 59 -15.31 -12.20 10.81
CA MET A 59 -15.95 -13.03 11.84
C MET A 59 -15.18 -14.34 12.01
N SER A 60 -14.20 -14.34 12.91
CA SER A 60 -13.76 -15.55 13.61
C SER A 60 -13.41 -15.21 15.05
N GLY A 61 -14.43 -14.82 15.80
CA GLY A 61 -14.36 -14.49 17.21
C GLY A 61 -15.65 -13.81 17.61
N ASN A 62 -16.29 -14.30 18.68
CA ASN A 62 -17.54 -13.77 19.21
C ASN A 62 -17.39 -12.31 19.70
N ALA A 63 -17.30 -11.35 18.79
CA ALA A 63 -17.42 -9.94 19.12
C ALA A 63 -18.88 -9.63 19.43
N GLY A 64 -19.24 -9.91 20.69
CA GLY A 64 -20.40 -9.45 21.45
C GLY A 64 -21.64 -9.02 20.69
N ASN A 65 -22.69 -9.84 20.77
CA ASN A 65 -24.09 -9.46 20.58
C ASN A 65 -24.54 -8.45 21.67
N THR A 66 -23.87 -7.30 21.79
CA THR A 66 -24.13 -6.31 22.83
C THR A 66 -24.17 -4.90 22.24
N GLY A 67 -25.30 -4.59 21.60
CA GLY A 67 -26.25 -3.60 22.10
C GLY A 67 -25.90 -2.11 22.22
N LYS A 68 -24.67 -1.64 21.99
CA LYS A 68 -24.45 -0.18 21.89
C LYS A 68 -23.63 0.20 20.68
N ARG A 69 -24.22 1.08 19.87
CA ARG A 69 -23.66 1.73 18.69
C ARG A 69 -22.99 3.03 19.15
N ALA A 70 -21.94 3.49 18.46
CA ALA A 70 -21.48 4.87 18.63
C ALA A 70 -22.59 5.83 18.18
N GLU A 71 -22.91 6.83 19.01
CA GLU A 71 -23.94 7.82 18.68
C GLU A 71 -23.31 9.03 17.97
N LEU A 72 -24.13 9.81 17.24
CA LEU A 72 -23.70 11.04 16.56
C LEU A 72 -23.01 12.05 17.51
N ALA A 73 -23.28 11.98 18.81
CA ALA A 73 -22.62 12.81 19.81
C ALA A 73 -21.13 12.46 19.98
N ASP A 74 -20.79 11.16 19.96
CA ASP A 74 -19.40 10.70 20.02
C ASP A 74 -18.65 11.13 18.76
N TYR A 75 -19.32 11.04 17.60
CA TYR A 75 -18.82 11.54 16.33
C TYR A 75 -18.40 13.02 16.38
N ARG A 76 -19.31 13.90 16.82
CA ARG A 76 -19.10 15.35 16.84
C ARG A 76 -17.98 15.78 17.80
N LYS A 77 -17.71 14.98 18.84
CA LYS A 77 -16.56 15.21 19.74
C LYS A 77 -15.23 14.90 19.03
N GLU A 78 -15.25 13.97 18.08
CA GLU A 78 -14.05 13.35 17.52
C GLU A 78 -13.61 13.94 16.18
N THR A 79 -14.50 14.64 15.49
CA THR A 79 -14.17 15.36 14.25
C THR A 79 -15.01 16.62 14.06
N LYS A 80 -14.36 17.64 13.47
CA LYS A 80 -14.95 18.95 13.19
C LYS A 80 -15.58 19.03 11.78
N SER A 81 -15.48 17.98 10.97
CA SER A 81 -15.97 18.01 9.58
C SER A 81 -17.45 17.64 9.49
N ALA A 82 -18.26 18.59 9.02
CA ALA A 82 -19.71 18.42 8.91
C ALA A 82 -20.13 17.31 7.93
N ARG A 83 -19.46 17.18 6.79
CA ARG A 83 -19.82 16.18 5.76
C ARG A 83 -19.67 14.75 6.27
N TYR A 84 -18.57 14.46 6.96
CA TYR A 84 -18.38 13.13 7.50
C TYR A 84 -19.36 12.85 8.67
N ALA A 85 -19.81 13.87 9.41
CA ALA A 85 -20.82 13.73 10.46
C ALA A 85 -22.16 13.28 9.93
N VAL A 86 -22.55 13.84 8.79
CA VAL A 86 -23.80 13.47 8.11
C VAL A 86 -23.75 12.02 7.62
N ASN A 87 -22.63 11.60 7.02
CA ASN A 87 -22.48 10.22 6.53
C ASN A 87 -22.50 9.20 7.68
N ALA A 88 -21.80 9.49 8.79
CA ALA A 88 -21.82 8.65 9.97
C ALA A 88 -23.21 8.55 10.62
N ALA A 89 -23.94 9.67 10.69
CA ALA A 89 -25.30 9.71 11.23
C ALA A 89 -26.29 8.84 10.45
N ALA A 90 -26.02 8.58 9.17
CA ALA A 90 -26.88 7.80 8.29
C ALA A 90 -26.60 6.29 8.37
N MET A 91 -25.52 5.86 9.02
CA MET A 91 -25.17 4.44 9.11
C MET A 91 -26.03 3.71 10.15
N THR A 92 -26.66 2.63 9.72
CA THR A 92 -27.39 1.71 10.59
C THR A 92 -26.69 0.37 10.66
N ASP A 93 -26.76 -0.28 11.81
CA ASP A 93 -26.25 -1.63 12.02
C ASP A 93 -26.70 -2.61 10.93
N PRO A 94 -25.83 -3.55 10.51
CA PRO A 94 -24.48 -3.81 11.02
C PRO A 94 -23.38 -2.84 10.55
N ASN A 95 -23.71 -1.79 9.79
CA ASN A 95 -22.73 -0.89 9.21
C ASN A 95 -22.10 0.04 10.25
N TYR A 96 -20.78 0.24 10.17
CA TYR A 96 -20.00 1.15 11.03
C TYR A 96 -19.04 1.97 10.16
N HIS A 97 -18.67 3.18 10.61
CA HIS A 97 -17.92 4.11 9.76
C HIS A 97 -16.43 3.79 9.76
N THR A 98 -15.88 3.44 8.60
CA THR A 98 -14.44 3.27 8.40
C THR A 98 -13.78 4.43 7.66
N GLN A 99 -12.46 4.59 7.82
CA GLN A 99 -11.65 5.45 6.96
C GLN A 99 -10.74 4.57 6.09
N LYS A 100 -10.81 4.83 4.79
CA LYS A 100 -9.89 4.27 3.80
C LYS A 100 -8.48 4.79 4.07
N HIS A 101 -7.51 3.89 3.99
CA HIS A 101 -6.15 4.14 4.41
C HIS A 101 -5.16 3.37 3.56
N HIS A 102 -4.06 4.01 3.18
CA HIS A 102 -2.95 3.32 2.54
C HIS A 102 -2.08 2.66 3.60
N LEU A 103 -1.80 1.37 3.44
CA LEU A 103 -0.94 0.61 4.36
C LEU A 103 0.51 1.10 4.26
N ILE A 104 1.04 1.21 3.04
CA ILE A 104 2.24 1.98 2.73
C ILE A 104 1.79 3.39 2.34
N SER A 105 2.09 4.36 3.20
CA SER A 105 1.67 5.73 2.98
C SER A 105 2.24 6.29 1.68
N VAL A 106 1.39 6.93 0.86
CA VAL A 106 1.78 7.48 -0.45
C VAL A 106 2.91 8.51 -0.35
N ASN A 107 3.03 9.20 0.79
CA ASN A 107 4.10 10.17 1.02
C ASN A 107 5.48 9.52 1.17
N LEU A 108 5.55 8.22 1.49
CA LEU A 108 6.81 7.49 1.56
C LEU A 108 7.41 7.26 0.17
N PHE A 109 6.58 7.02 -0.85
CA PHE A 109 7.05 6.88 -2.23
C PHE A 109 7.73 8.15 -2.75
N GLY A 110 7.37 9.34 -2.25
CA GLY A 110 8.09 10.58 -2.55
C GLY A 110 9.52 10.65 -1.97
N LYS A 111 9.87 9.74 -1.04
CA LYS A 111 11.20 9.63 -0.42
C LYS A 111 12.02 8.44 -0.94
N VAL A 112 11.40 7.55 -1.72
CA VAL A 112 12.03 6.42 -2.42
C VAL A 112 11.63 6.51 -3.90
N SER A 113 12.04 7.61 -4.54
CA SER A 113 11.56 7.99 -5.87
C SER A 113 11.95 7.00 -6.95
N ASP A 114 13.08 6.33 -6.80
CA ASP A 114 13.56 5.36 -7.78
C ASP A 114 12.75 4.07 -7.67
N LEU A 115 12.52 3.59 -6.45
CA LEU A 115 11.58 2.50 -6.19
C LEU A 115 10.18 2.81 -6.72
N ALA A 116 9.71 4.04 -6.50
CA ALA A 116 8.39 4.46 -6.95
C ALA A 116 8.28 4.45 -8.48
N HIS A 117 9.30 4.95 -9.17
CA HIS A 117 9.39 4.91 -10.64
C HIS A 117 9.41 3.47 -11.15
N ASP A 118 10.28 2.62 -10.60
CA ASP A 118 10.40 1.22 -11.04
C ASP A 118 9.13 0.42 -10.79
N ALA A 119 8.44 0.67 -9.67
CA ALA A 119 7.15 0.09 -9.38
C ALA A 119 6.09 0.55 -10.39
N GLU A 120 6.06 1.84 -10.75
CA GLU A 120 5.15 2.38 -11.76
C GLU A 120 5.40 1.76 -13.15
N LEU A 121 6.67 1.58 -13.53
CA LEU A 121 7.07 0.96 -14.80
C LEU A 121 6.47 -0.43 -14.99
N ILE A 122 6.35 -1.21 -13.92
CA ILE A 122 5.82 -2.59 -13.97
C ILE A 122 4.33 -2.67 -13.61
N GLY A 123 3.66 -1.53 -13.43
CA GLY A 123 2.21 -1.44 -13.23
C GLY A 123 1.74 -1.45 -11.77
N TYR A 124 2.59 -1.16 -10.80
CA TYR A 124 2.19 -1.03 -9.39
C TYR A 124 1.37 0.25 -9.14
N ASP A 125 0.10 0.11 -8.79
CA ASP A 125 -0.71 1.23 -8.30
C ASP A 125 -0.67 1.32 -6.78
N ALA A 126 -0.12 2.41 -6.23
CA ALA A 126 -0.14 2.65 -4.78
C ALA A 126 -1.57 2.77 -4.21
N ASN A 127 -2.59 3.02 -5.05
CA ASN A 127 -4.01 3.04 -4.68
C ASN A 127 -4.71 1.68 -4.90
N HIS A 128 -3.97 0.65 -5.30
CA HIS A 128 -4.52 -0.69 -5.44
C HIS A 128 -5.03 -1.20 -4.08
N ILE A 129 -6.04 -2.08 -4.11
CA ILE A 129 -6.64 -2.66 -2.89
C ILE A 129 -5.63 -3.39 -2.00
N ASN A 130 -4.57 -3.95 -2.58
CA ASN A 130 -3.51 -4.63 -1.82
C ASN A 130 -2.70 -3.69 -0.91
N ASN A 131 -2.66 -2.38 -1.23
CA ASN A 131 -2.05 -1.35 -0.39
C ASN A 131 -3.11 -0.53 0.37
N GLY A 132 -4.37 -0.96 0.36
CA GLY A 132 -5.50 -0.27 0.99
C GLY A 132 -6.07 -1.07 2.17
N SER A 133 -6.58 -0.37 3.17
CA SER A 133 -7.39 -0.97 4.24
C SER A 133 -8.37 0.04 4.82
N CYS A 134 -9.41 -0.45 5.49
CA CYS A 134 -10.46 0.34 6.10
C CYS A 134 -10.37 0.22 7.63
N PHE A 135 -10.01 1.32 8.31
CA PHE A 135 -9.84 1.34 9.77
C PHE A 135 -11.04 1.99 10.47
N PRO A 136 -11.33 1.63 11.72
CA PRO A 136 -12.36 2.29 12.51
C PRO A 136 -12.13 3.81 12.57
N SER A 137 -13.16 4.58 12.23
CA SER A 137 -13.09 6.05 12.35
C SER A 137 -13.23 6.51 13.80
N TYR A 138 -13.88 5.71 14.63
CA TYR A 138 -14.08 5.98 16.05
C TYR A 138 -13.33 4.97 16.90
N ALA A 139 -12.83 5.46 18.03
CA ALA A 139 -12.26 4.62 19.06
C ALA A 139 -13.29 3.58 19.55
N TYR A 140 -14.55 3.98 19.69
CA TYR A 140 -15.60 3.10 20.16
C TYR A 140 -15.79 1.83 19.32
N ASP A 141 -15.47 1.86 18.03
CA ASP A 141 -15.59 0.70 17.14
C ASP A 141 -14.34 -0.20 17.13
N ILE A 142 -13.30 0.15 17.90
CA ILE A 142 -12.07 -0.63 18.05
C ILE A 142 -12.39 -2.08 18.46
N PHE A 143 -13.28 -2.30 19.44
CA PHE A 143 -13.52 -3.66 19.99
C PHE A 143 -14.12 -4.63 18.97
N ARG A 144 -14.77 -4.14 17.91
CA ARG A 144 -15.43 -4.99 16.89
C ARG A 144 -14.43 -5.72 16.01
N HIS A 145 -13.25 -5.13 15.80
CA HIS A 145 -12.21 -5.66 14.91
C HIS A 145 -10.82 -5.74 15.54
N ASP A 146 -10.72 -5.31 16.80
CA ASP A 146 -9.46 -5.13 17.51
C ASP A 146 -8.43 -4.33 16.68
N MET A 147 -8.89 -3.34 15.90
CA MET A 147 -8.05 -2.50 15.05
C MET A 147 -7.90 -1.10 15.64
N GLN A 148 -6.77 -0.46 15.37
CA GLN A 148 -6.53 0.93 15.79
C GLN A 148 -7.49 1.91 15.10
N CYS A 149 -8.00 2.89 15.85
CA CYS A 149 -8.75 3.99 15.27
C CYS A 149 -7.83 4.88 14.40
N HIS A 150 -8.27 5.17 13.18
CA HIS A 150 -7.58 6.05 12.24
C HIS A 150 -8.35 7.36 12.07
N ARG A 151 -7.74 8.48 12.50
CA ARG A 151 -8.30 9.84 12.33
C ARG A 151 -7.24 10.79 11.81
N GLY A 152 -7.49 11.36 10.64
CA GLY A 152 -6.60 12.34 10.01
C GLY A 152 -5.44 11.68 9.27
N SER A 153 -4.39 12.44 8.99
CA SER A 153 -3.17 11.90 8.36
C SER A 153 -2.39 11.04 9.35
N HIS A 154 -1.60 10.08 8.84
CA HIS A 154 -0.63 9.36 9.66
C HIS A 154 0.24 10.39 10.42
N PRO A 155 0.43 10.25 11.74
CA PRO A 155 1.46 10.98 12.45
C PRO A 155 2.80 10.49 11.90
N ASN A 156 3.41 11.37 11.11
CA ASN A 156 4.47 11.05 10.14
C ASN A 156 5.75 10.43 10.70
N ALA A 157 5.92 10.32 12.02
CA ALA A 157 7.10 9.67 12.62
C ALA A 157 6.83 8.18 12.88
N VAL A 158 6.14 7.82 13.96
CA VAL A 158 6.14 6.45 14.52
C VAL A 158 5.82 5.34 13.51
N TYR A 159 4.70 5.43 12.78
CA TYR A 159 4.29 4.38 11.85
C TYR A 159 5.22 4.29 10.63
N ASN A 160 5.51 5.46 10.04
CA ASN A 160 6.30 5.59 8.84
C ASN A 160 7.79 5.26 9.09
N ASP A 161 8.30 5.47 10.31
CA ASP A 161 9.67 5.14 10.73
C ASP A 161 9.93 3.63 10.70
N HIS A 162 8.89 2.79 10.83
CA HIS A 162 9.01 1.34 10.66
C HIS A 162 9.06 0.91 9.19
N ILE A 163 8.30 1.60 8.33
CA ILE A 163 8.15 1.22 6.91
C ILE A 163 9.31 1.74 6.07
N MET A 164 9.77 2.96 6.35
CA MET A 164 10.78 3.62 5.54
C MET A 164 12.07 2.80 5.36
N PRO A 165 12.68 2.21 6.42
CA PRO A 165 13.88 1.39 6.26
C PRO A 165 13.65 0.16 5.38
N ILE A 166 12.43 -0.39 5.37
CA ILE A 166 12.06 -1.55 4.55
C ILE A 166 12.02 -1.13 3.07
N LEU A 167 11.40 0.01 2.77
CA LEU A 167 11.36 0.55 1.40
C LEU A 167 12.76 0.92 0.89
N LEU A 168 13.58 1.58 1.69
CA LEU A 168 14.97 1.90 1.33
C LEU A 168 15.81 0.65 1.05
N ASN A 169 15.58 -0.43 1.80
CA ASN A 169 16.24 -1.71 1.54
C ASN A 169 15.73 -2.36 0.25
N LEU A 170 14.42 -2.27 -0.01
CA LEU A 170 13.82 -2.76 -1.24
C LEU A 170 14.34 -2.01 -2.47
N GLU A 171 14.43 -0.68 -2.42
CA GLU A 171 15.00 0.16 -3.49
C GLU A 171 16.42 -0.30 -3.86
N LYS A 172 17.29 -0.50 -2.86
CA LYS A 172 18.65 -1.01 -3.08
C LYS A 172 18.69 -2.39 -3.74
N LYS A 173 17.67 -3.21 -3.52
CA LYS A 173 17.57 -4.56 -4.11
C LYS A 173 16.97 -4.54 -5.52
N CYS A 174 16.42 -3.41 -5.97
CA CYS A 174 15.70 -3.36 -7.24
C CYS A 174 16.57 -3.69 -8.45
N ILE A 175 17.86 -3.37 -8.41
CA ILE A 175 18.83 -3.78 -9.43
C ILE A 175 18.84 -5.30 -9.68
N THR A 176 18.62 -6.10 -8.64
CA THR A 176 18.61 -7.56 -8.77
C THR A 176 17.43 -8.08 -9.59
N TYR A 177 16.34 -7.31 -9.70
CA TYR A 177 15.23 -7.65 -10.57
C TYR A 177 15.56 -7.41 -12.03
N CYS A 178 16.20 -6.28 -12.33
CA CYS A 178 16.63 -5.97 -13.69
C CYS A 178 17.70 -6.96 -14.17
N GLN A 179 18.69 -7.31 -13.34
CA GLN A 179 19.77 -8.24 -13.72
C GLN A 179 19.30 -9.68 -13.96
N ARG A 180 18.14 -10.07 -13.43
CA ARG A 180 17.53 -11.39 -13.69
C ARG A 180 16.81 -11.44 -15.02
N ASP A 181 16.62 -10.29 -15.66
CA ASP A 181 16.06 -10.20 -16.99
C ASP A 181 17.14 -10.46 -18.05
N SER A 182 17.22 -11.72 -18.49
CA SER A 182 18.17 -12.15 -19.50
C SER A 182 17.72 -11.89 -20.94
N ASN A 183 16.46 -11.49 -21.16
CA ASN A 183 15.86 -11.42 -22.50
C ASN A 183 15.01 -10.16 -22.76
N CYS A 184 15.09 -9.16 -21.88
CA CYS A 184 14.18 -8.01 -21.85
C CYS A 184 12.72 -8.40 -21.53
N ASP A 185 12.52 -9.49 -20.77
CA ASP A 185 11.29 -9.95 -20.15
C ASP A 185 11.14 -9.38 -18.73
N THR A 186 10.11 -8.55 -18.52
CA THR A 186 9.81 -7.90 -17.25
C THR A 186 9.25 -8.85 -16.16
N SER A 187 9.05 -10.14 -16.46
CA SER A 187 8.53 -11.12 -15.50
C SER A 187 9.32 -11.20 -14.19
N PRO A 188 10.67 -11.19 -14.15
CA PRO A 188 11.43 -11.13 -12.91
C PRO A 188 11.22 -9.81 -12.14
N GLN A 189 10.96 -8.72 -12.86
CA GLN A 189 10.70 -7.40 -12.29
C GLN A 189 9.35 -7.33 -11.57
N GLN A 190 8.37 -8.16 -11.95
CA GLN A 190 7.11 -8.32 -11.22
C GLN A 190 7.30 -8.80 -9.76
N GLY A 191 8.46 -9.37 -9.41
CA GLY A 191 8.82 -9.66 -8.02
C GLY A 191 8.82 -8.42 -7.12
N LEU A 192 9.02 -7.22 -7.67
CA LEU A 192 8.90 -5.97 -6.92
C LEU A 192 7.45 -5.73 -6.44
N ILE A 193 6.44 -5.95 -7.28
CA ILE A 193 5.02 -5.84 -6.88
C ILE A 193 4.70 -6.79 -5.74
N GLN A 194 5.18 -8.04 -5.83
CA GLN A 194 4.98 -9.03 -4.78
C GLN A 194 5.59 -8.58 -3.45
N ASN A 195 6.79 -8.00 -3.48
CA ASN A 195 7.43 -7.46 -2.27
C ASN A 195 6.68 -6.26 -1.69
N LEU A 196 6.20 -5.32 -2.50
CA LEU A 196 5.39 -4.20 -2.02
C LEU A 196 4.05 -4.66 -1.41
N ASN A 197 3.41 -5.66 -2.02
CA ASN A 197 2.21 -6.29 -1.46
C ASN A 197 2.51 -7.02 -0.14
N ALA A 198 3.66 -7.71 -0.04
CA ALA A 198 4.09 -8.36 1.19
C ALA A 198 4.35 -7.36 2.32
N ILE A 199 4.96 -6.20 2.00
CA ILE A 199 5.14 -5.11 2.97
C ILE A 199 3.78 -4.58 3.44
N SER A 200 2.83 -4.40 2.53
CA SER A 200 1.46 -3.99 2.87
C SER A 200 0.79 -4.99 3.83
N ALA A 201 0.94 -6.29 3.57
CA ALA A 201 0.43 -7.35 4.45
C ALA A 201 1.09 -7.36 5.84
N VAL A 202 2.41 -7.11 5.90
CA VAL A 202 3.12 -6.91 7.18
C VAL A 202 2.57 -5.70 7.92
N CYS A 203 2.39 -4.57 7.24
CA CYS A 203 1.82 -3.35 7.82
C CYS A 203 0.43 -3.63 8.43
N PHE A 204 -0.45 -4.28 7.67
CA PHE A 204 -1.79 -4.65 8.15
C PHE A 204 -1.72 -5.55 9.39
N THR A 205 -0.85 -6.57 9.37
CA THR A 205 -0.63 -7.47 10.51
C THR A 205 -0.17 -6.70 11.74
N LYS A 206 0.80 -5.79 11.59
CA LYS A 206 1.33 -4.98 12.69
C LYS A 206 0.32 -3.98 13.25
N LEU A 207 -0.62 -3.53 12.43
CA LEU A 207 -1.74 -2.70 12.86
C LEU A 207 -2.76 -3.48 13.67
N LEU A 208 -3.11 -4.69 13.21
CA LEU A 208 -4.04 -5.61 13.87
C LEU A 208 -3.52 -6.06 15.25
N TYR A 209 -2.22 -6.35 15.36
CA TYR A 209 -1.60 -6.77 16.64
C TYR A 209 -1.12 -5.59 17.50
N TRP A 210 -1.50 -4.35 17.18
CA TRP A 210 -1.14 -3.17 17.97
C TRP A 210 0.37 -3.02 18.21
N GLU A 211 1.18 -3.27 17.18
CA GLU A 211 2.64 -3.12 17.24
C GLU A 211 3.11 -1.81 16.61
N TRP A 212 2.68 -1.54 15.36
CA TRP A 212 3.03 -0.32 14.64
C TRP A 212 1.87 0.65 14.76
N PHE A 213 2.05 1.68 15.58
CA PHE A 213 0.92 2.51 15.97
C PHE A 213 0.68 3.64 14.96
N LEU A 214 -0.57 3.80 14.54
CA LEU A 214 -1.00 4.94 13.72
C LEU A 214 -1.02 6.26 14.52
N ARG A 215 -0.66 6.24 15.81
CA ARG A 215 -0.56 7.39 16.73
C ARG A 215 0.44 7.05 17.83
N SER A 216 0.59 7.90 18.85
CA SER A 216 1.44 7.50 19.99
C SER A 216 0.89 6.24 20.65
N LYS A 217 1.80 5.34 21.06
CA LYS A 217 1.48 4.07 21.70
C LYS A 217 0.57 4.25 22.90
N GLU A 218 0.86 5.24 23.75
CA GLU A 218 0.10 5.52 24.97
C GLU A 218 -1.35 5.89 24.64
N LYS A 219 -1.56 6.70 23.59
CA LYS A 219 -2.89 7.11 23.16
C LYS A 219 -3.67 5.95 22.54
N ALA A 220 -3.01 5.18 21.68
CA ALA A 220 -3.61 4.01 21.05
C ALA A 220 -4.09 3.00 22.10
N LEU A 221 -3.21 2.58 23.01
CA LEU A 221 -3.54 1.59 24.03
C LEU A 221 -4.59 2.09 25.02
N ARG A 222 -4.55 3.38 25.40
CA ARG A 222 -5.60 3.98 26.23
C ARG A 222 -6.96 3.92 25.55
N GLU A 223 -7.05 4.29 24.28
CA GLU A 223 -8.32 4.26 23.55
C GLU A 223 -8.83 2.84 23.32
N ARG A 224 -7.95 1.85 23.09
CA ARG A 224 -8.35 0.43 23.08
C ARG A 224 -9.03 0.08 24.41
N LYS A 225 -8.33 0.30 25.53
CA LYS A 225 -8.85 0.01 26.87
C LYS A 225 -10.19 0.70 27.14
N GLU A 226 -10.28 2.01 26.94
CA GLU A 226 -11.50 2.78 27.17
C GLU A 226 -12.67 2.28 26.30
N SER A 227 -12.41 1.82 25.08
CA SER A 227 -13.46 1.35 24.17
C SER A 227 -14.05 0.01 24.60
N PHE A 228 -13.20 -0.92 25.05
CA PHE A 228 -13.64 -2.18 25.66
C PHE A 228 -14.38 -1.95 26.99
N GLU A 229 -13.86 -1.08 27.87
CA GLU A 229 -14.48 -0.76 29.16
C GLU A 229 -15.88 -0.13 28.99
N ARG A 230 -16.06 0.78 28.02
CA ARG A 230 -17.38 1.37 27.70
C ARG A 230 -18.41 0.34 27.26
N GLN A 231 -17.98 -0.80 26.71
CA GLN A 231 -18.85 -1.91 26.33
C GLN A 231 -19.10 -2.92 27.44
N ASN A 232 -18.52 -2.71 28.63
CA ASN A 232 -18.45 -3.74 29.67
C ASN A 232 -17.79 -5.04 29.17
N LEU A 233 -16.79 -4.92 28.28
CA LEU A 233 -16.00 -6.04 27.76
C LEU A 233 -14.63 -6.09 28.43
N ALA A 234 -14.09 -7.31 28.56
CA ALA A 234 -12.70 -7.48 29.00
C ALA A 234 -11.73 -7.02 27.89
N VAL A 235 -10.67 -6.32 28.28
CA VAL A 235 -9.61 -5.92 27.35
C VAL A 235 -8.78 -7.16 27.00
N PRO A 236 -8.59 -7.49 25.71
CA PRO A 236 -7.73 -8.61 25.33
C PRO A 236 -6.29 -8.34 25.76
N THR A 237 -5.68 -9.33 26.39
CA THR A 237 -4.28 -9.33 26.83
C THR A 237 -3.32 -9.32 25.66
#